data_AF-A0A328E213-F1
#
_entry.id   AF-A0A328E213-F1
#
_cell.length_a   1.000
_cell.length_b   1.000
_cell.length_c   1.000
_cell.angle_alpha   90.00
_cell.angle_beta   90.00
_cell.angle_gamma   90.00
#
_symmetry.space_group_name_H-M   'P 1'
#
loop_
_entity.id
_entity.type
_entity.pdbx_description
1 polymer ?
#
loop_
_entity_poly.entity_id
_entity_poly.type
_entity_poly.pdbx_seq_one_letter_code
_entity_poly.pdbx_strand_id
1 'polypeptide(L)'
;MVQVGLSLSNEQGHLSLGLVGNHVAWQINLRGFDEASDLFDSESLKMLKKKIDLNVHPRLGVSPATFGVFFGHISMNNHGDLKFVCFHGIPNLAFLVKYVNQDTPLPDSLKAFMYLLGGYFGTNIYDIKHLVKYSEVPEFVCRYDLDHMVTFYRLGRETGSCQ
;
A
#
# COMPACT_ATOMS: atom_id res chain seq x y z
N MET A 1 8.02 7.01 -4.37
CA MET A 1 6.59 6.71 -4.22
C MET A 1 5.86 8.02 -3.95
N VAL A 2 4.68 8.24 -4.55
CA VAL A 2 3.97 9.54 -4.52
C VAL A 2 2.79 9.53 -3.53
N GLN A 3 2.13 8.39 -3.38
CA GLN A 3 0.99 8.20 -2.49
C GLN A 3 1.03 6.82 -1.84
N VAL A 4 0.41 6.69 -0.67
CA VAL A 4 0.15 5.43 0.02
C VAL A 4 -1.35 5.32 0.30
N GLY A 5 -1.99 4.26 -0.18
CA GLY A 5 -3.36 3.91 0.18
C GLY A 5 -3.37 2.90 1.32
N LEU A 6 -4.14 3.16 2.38
CA LEU A 6 -4.34 2.26 3.50
C LEU A 6 -5.84 2.11 3.76
N SER A 7 -6.28 0.91 4.11
CA SER A 7 -7.64 0.65 4.60
C SER A 7 -7.60 -0.30 5.77
N LEU A 8 -8.53 -0.15 6.71
CA LEU A 8 -8.63 -1.01 7.88
C LEU A 8 -9.98 -1.71 7.91
N SER A 9 -9.96 -3.00 8.22
CA SER A 9 -11.13 -3.83 8.46
C SER A 9 -10.86 -4.76 9.65
N ASN A 10 -11.92 -5.28 10.26
CA ASN A 10 -11.76 -6.40 11.18
C ASN A 10 -11.48 -7.71 10.44
N GLU A 11 -11.33 -8.81 11.17
CA GLU A 11 -11.01 -10.12 10.61
C GLU A 11 -12.09 -10.70 9.68
N GLN A 12 -13.33 -10.25 9.80
CA GLN A 12 -14.44 -10.63 8.94
C GLN A 12 -14.54 -9.74 7.68
N GLY A 13 -13.62 -8.78 7.52
CA GLY A 13 -13.66 -7.81 6.43
C GLY A 13 -14.69 -6.69 6.62
N HIS A 14 -15.29 -6.58 7.81
CA HIS A 14 -16.19 -5.47 8.12
C HIS A 14 -15.39 -4.19 8.41
N LEU A 15 -15.85 -3.09 7.82
CA LEU A 15 -15.33 -1.76 8.07
C LEU A 15 -15.99 -1.21 9.34
N SER A 16 -15.19 -0.67 10.26
CA SER A 16 -15.68 -0.11 11.52
C SER A 16 -16.42 1.21 11.30
N LEU A 17 -17.69 1.15 10.88
CA LEU A 17 -18.53 2.32 10.56
C LEU A 17 -19.18 2.99 11.79
N GLY A 18 -18.70 2.68 13.01
CA GLY A 18 -19.48 2.80 14.23
C GLY A 18 -19.39 4.10 15.05
N LEU A 19 -18.36 4.95 14.93
CA LEU A 19 -18.21 6.10 15.83
C LEU A 19 -17.56 7.32 15.15
N VAL A 20 -18.38 8.33 14.88
CA VAL A 20 -18.08 9.74 14.53
C VAL A 20 -16.67 10.01 13.92
N GLY A 21 -16.64 10.22 12.60
CA GLY A 21 -15.41 10.59 11.85
C GLY A 21 -14.78 9.45 11.02
N ASN A 22 -15.60 8.46 10.62
CA ASN A 22 -15.18 7.17 10.08
C ASN A 22 -14.50 7.23 8.70
N HIS A 23 -13.21 7.55 8.66
CA HIS A 23 -12.36 7.17 7.54
C HIS A 23 -12.00 5.68 7.70
N VAL A 24 -12.44 4.84 6.77
CA VAL A 24 -12.11 3.40 6.71
C VAL A 24 -10.97 3.13 5.70
N ALA A 25 -10.66 4.15 4.91
CA ALA A 25 -9.55 4.20 3.98
C ALA A 25 -8.94 5.61 3.98
N TRP A 26 -7.62 5.65 3.83
CA TRP A 26 -6.83 6.86 3.76
C TRP A 26 -5.96 6.83 2.52
N GLN A 27 -5.84 7.98 1.88
CA GLN A 27 -4.85 8.23 0.84
C GLN A 27 -3.85 9.26 1.37
N ILE A 28 -2.64 8.81 1.66
CA ILE A 28 -1.57 9.64 2.19
C ILE A 28 -0.76 10.16 1.00
N ASN A 29 -0.79 11.46 0.78
CA ASN A 29 0.02 12.12 -0.24
C ASN A 29 1.41 12.41 0.33
N LEU A 30 2.46 11.93 -0.32
CA LEU A 30 3.84 12.17 0.09
C LEU A 30 4.41 13.38 -0.66
N ARG A 31 5.24 14.16 0.05
CA ARG A 31 6.07 15.19 -0.58
C ARG A 31 7.40 14.61 -1.06
N GLY A 32 8.09 15.33 -1.94
CA GLY A 32 9.45 15.00 -2.37
C GLY A 32 9.56 14.34 -3.73
N PHE A 33 8.45 14.11 -4.44
CA PHE A 33 8.51 13.81 -5.87
C PHE A 33 8.84 15.08 -6.66
N ASP A 34 9.85 15.01 -7.52
CA ASP A 34 10.25 16.08 -8.43
C ASP A 34 10.41 15.54 -9.86
N GLU A 35 9.56 16.03 -10.77
CA GLU A 35 9.56 15.65 -12.18
C GLU A 35 10.85 16.05 -12.91
N ALA A 36 11.62 17.00 -12.39
CA ALA A 36 12.88 17.41 -12.99
C ALA A 36 14.05 16.47 -12.65
N SER A 37 13.99 15.77 -11.52
CA SER A 37 15.12 14.96 -11.02
C SER A 37 14.82 13.48 -10.87
N ASP A 38 13.56 13.11 -10.63
CA ASP A 38 13.20 11.73 -10.32
C ASP A 38 13.01 10.89 -11.58
N LEU A 39 13.31 9.60 -11.45
CA LEU A 39 12.96 8.61 -12.46
C LEU A 39 11.48 8.24 -12.34
N PHE A 40 10.76 8.29 -13.45
CA PHE A 40 9.35 7.90 -13.53
C PHE A 40 9.00 7.33 -14.91
N ASP A 41 7.91 6.57 -14.95
CA ASP A 41 7.27 6.19 -16.20
C ASP A 41 6.32 7.31 -16.66
N SER A 42 6.46 7.74 -17.91
CA SER A 42 5.74 8.90 -18.44
C SER A 42 4.22 8.69 -18.54
N GLU A 43 3.78 7.50 -18.92
CA GLU A 43 2.35 7.18 -19.00
C GLU A 43 1.74 7.06 -17.60
N SER A 44 2.47 6.48 -16.64
CA SER A 44 2.08 6.45 -15.23
C SER A 44 1.93 7.85 -14.65
N LEU A 45 2.89 8.75 -14.90
CA LEU A 45 2.83 10.14 -14.43
C LEU A 45 1.65 10.89 -15.05
N LYS A 46 1.43 10.74 -16.36
CA LYS A 46 0.30 11.34 -17.07
C LYS A 46 -1.04 10.85 -16.53
N MET A 47 -1.16 9.56 -16.20
CA MET A 47 -2.37 9.02 -15.58
C MET A 47 -2.56 9.56 -14.15
N LEU A 48 -1.47 9.66 -13.38
CA LEU A 48 -1.51 10.15 -12.00
C LEU A 48 -1.97 11.62 -11.94
N LYS A 49 -1.43 12.48 -12.80
CA LYS A 49 -1.80 13.91 -12.91
C LYS A 49 -3.28 14.15 -13.26
N LYS A 50 -4.00 13.14 -13.77
CA LYS A 50 -5.46 13.23 -13.98
C LYS A 50 -6.28 13.04 -12.70
N LYS A 51 -5.67 12.43 -11.67
CA LYS A 51 -6.34 12.05 -10.42
C LYS A 51 -5.94 12.92 -9.24
N ILE A 52 -4.72 13.47 -9.25
CA ILE A 52 -4.19 14.29 -8.16
C ILE A 52 -3.47 15.54 -8.67
N ASP A 53 -3.50 16.59 -7.85
CA ASP A 53 -2.70 17.80 -8.06
C ASP A 53 -1.33 17.65 -7.40
N LEU A 54 -0.30 17.34 -8.19
CA LEU A 54 1.07 17.21 -7.68
C LEU A 54 1.64 18.54 -7.17
N ASN A 55 1.11 19.69 -7.59
CA ASN A 55 1.65 21.00 -7.20
C ASN A 55 1.41 21.32 -5.72
N VAL A 56 0.43 20.67 -5.08
CA VAL A 56 0.21 20.83 -3.64
C VAL A 56 1.08 19.92 -2.80
N HIS A 57 1.66 18.85 -3.36
CA HIS A 57 2.46 17.87 -2.61
C HIS A 57 3.67 18.48 -1.89
N PRO A 58 4.46 19.40 -2.48
CA PRO A 58 5.58 20.01 -1.77
C PRO A 58 5.15 20.76 -0.50
N ARG A 59 3.95 21.34 -0.49
CA ARG A 59 3.43 22.16 0.63
C ARG A 59 2.63 21.33 1.64
N LEU A 60 1.76 20.45 1.17
CA LEU A 60 0.76 19.74 1.97
C LEU A 60 1.06 18.24 2.15
N GLY A 61 2.00 17.70 1.37
CA GLY A 61 2.36 16.30 1.43
C GLY A 61 3.11 15.94 2.72
N VAL A 62 2.88 14.72 3.19
CA VAL A 62 3.56 14.15 4.35
C VAL A 62 5.03 13.88 4.00
N SER A 63 5.93 14.23 4.91
CA SER A 63 7.35 13.88 4.80
C SER A 63 7.53 12.37 4.80
N PRO A 64 8.25 11.76 3.83
CA PRO A 64 8.51 10.32 3.84
C PRO A 64 9.15 9.83 5.15
N ALA A 65 10.10 10.58 5.72
CA ALA A 65 10.70 10.26 7.01
C ALA A 65 9.68 10.25 8.16
N THR A 66 8.82 11.28 8.24
CA THR A 66 7.76 11.36 9.26
C THR A 66 6.76 10.21 9.10
N PHE A 67 6.34 9.93 7.87
CA PHE A 67 5.49 8.78 7.56
C PHE A 67 6.16 7.47 8.03
N GLY A 68 7.43 7.26 7.70
CA GLY A 68 8.20 6.08 8.08
C GLY A 68 8.27 5.86 9.59
N VAL A 69 8.49 6.92 10.37
CA VAL A 69 8.49 6.84 11.85
C VAL A 69 7.13 6.40 12.37
N PHE A 70 6.05 7.11 12.02
CA PHE A 70 4.71 6.80 12.54
C PHE A 70 4.22 5.42 12.09
N PHE A 71 4.39 5.13 10.79
CA PHE A 71 3.95 3.85 10.24
C PHE A 71 4.76 2.68 10.81
N GLY A 72 6.06 2.86 11.03
CA GLY A 72 6.91 1.89 11.71
C GLY A 72 6.48 1.63 13.15
N HIS A 73 6.14 2.68 13.91
CA HIS A 73 5.60 2.51 15.26
C HIS A 73 4.28 1.74 15.26
N ILE A 74 3.36 2.07 14.34
CA ILE A 74 2.08 1.37 14.21
C ILE A 74 2.33 -0.11 13.85
N SER A 75 3.18 -0.39 12.87
CA SER A 75 3.41 -1.76 12.44
C SER A 75 4.10 -2.59 13.53
N MET A 76 5.14 -2.05 14.17
CA MET A 76 5.92 -2.76 15.19
C MET A 76 5.17 -2.97 16.51
N ASN A 77 4.41 -1.99 16.97
CA ASN A 77 3.66 -2.12 18.23
C ASN A 77 2.48 -3.08 18.13
N ASN A 78 2.04 -3.41 16.92
CA ASN A 78 0.92 -4.33 16.67
C ASN A 78 1.41 -5.59 15.93
N HIS A 79 2.67 -5.98 16.16
CA HIS A 79 3.22 -7.24 15.66
C HIS A 79 2.38 -8.41 16.16
N GLY A 80 1.79 -9.15 15.22
CA GLY A 80 0.95 -10.32 15.50
C GLY A 80 -0.56 -10.04 15.41
N ASP A 81 -0.98 -8.81 15.74
CA ASP A 81 -2.40 -8.41 15.70
C ASP A 81 -2.81 -7.91 14.30
N LEU A 82 -1.90 -7.21 13.61
CA LEU A 82 -2.16 -6.74 12.26
C LEU A 82 -1.88 -7.82 11.20
N LYS A 83 -2.78 -7.89 10.23
CA LYS A 83 -2.62 -8.67 8.99
C LYS A 83 -2.48 -7.69 7.83
N PHE A 84 -1.33 -7.71 7.16
CA PHE A 84 -1.09 -6.87 5.99
C PHE A 84 -1.56 -7.57 4.74
N VAL A 85 -2.52 -6.97 4.04
CA VAL A 85 -3.05 -7.48 2.77
C VAL A 85 -2.67 -6.53 1.65
N CYS A 86 -2.11 -7.08 0.57
CA CYS A 86 -1.73 -6.32 -0.61
C CYS A 86 -2.09 -7.07 -1.89
N PHE A 87 -2.06 -6.38 -3.03
CA PHE A 87 -2.24 -6.99 -4.34
C PHE A 87 -1.02 -6.66 -5.21
N HIS A 88 -0.27 -7.69 -5.61
CA HIS A 88 1.00 -7.50 -6.31
C HIS A 88 1.95 -6.56 -5.56
N GLY A 89 1.99 -6.71 -4.24
CA GLY A 89 2.44 -5.69 -3.31
C GLY A 89 3.92 -5.72 -2.98
N ILE A 90 4.70 -6.70 -3.45
CA ILE A 90 6.15 -6.79 -3.15
C ILE A 90 6.88 -5.46 -3.45
N PRO A 91 6.71 -4.82 -4.63
CA PRO A 91 7.33 -3.53 -4.89
C PRO A 91 6.89 -2.44 -3.90
N ASN A 92 5.59 -2.39 -3.56
CA ASN A 92 5.04 -1.43 -2.60
C ASN A 92 5.60 -1.65 -1.19
N LEU A 93 5.68 -2.90 -0.74
CA LEU A 93 6.26 -3.27 0.55
C LEU A 93 7.73 -2.88 0.63
N ALA A 94 8.50 -3.02 -0.46
CA ALA A 94 9.90 -2.59 -0.48
C ALA A 94 10.04 -1.07 -0.26
N PHE A 95 9.16 -0.25 -0.86
CA PHE A 95 9.12 1.19 -0.57
C PHE A 95 8.72 1.50 0.87
N LEU A 96 7.74 0.78 1.42
CA LEU A 96 7.33 0.96 2.82
C LEU A 96 8.46 0.58 3.79
N VAL A 97 9.15 -0.53 3.56
CA VAL A 97 10.34 -0.93 4.32
C VAL A 97 11.42 0.15 4.22
N LYS A 98 11.68 0.69 3.03
CA LYS A 98 12.64 1.79 2.85
C LYS A 98 12.27 3.00 3.72
N TYR A 99 10.99 3.40 3.76
CA TYR A 99 10.56 4.53 4.59
C TYR A 99 10.65 4.24 6.10
N VAL A 100 10.20 3.07 6.54
CA VAL A 100 10.31 2.69 7.95
C VAL A 100 11.77 2.59 8.39
N ASN A 101 12.64 2.10 7.50
CA ASN A 101 14.09 2.03 7.68
C ASN A 101 14.81 3.35 7.35
N GLN A 102 14.10 4.48 7.38
CA GLN A 102 14.63 5.85 7.26
C GLN A 102 15.50 6.08 6.01
N ASP A 103 15.03 5.60 4.85
CA ASP A 103 15.69 5.73 3.54
C ASP A 103 17.09 5.09 3.45
N THR A 104 17.45 4.22 4.39
CA THR A 104 18.67 3.42 4.27
C THR A 104 18.55 2.41 3.11
N PRO A 105 19.66 2.08 2.42
CA PRO A 105 19.66 1.12 1.34
C PRO A 105 19.04 -0.22 1.75
N LEU A 106 18.17 -0.75 0.89
CA LEU A 106 17.59 -2.07 1.12
C LEU A 106 18.67 -3.16 0.97
N PRO A 107 18.54 -4.29 1.67
CA PRO A 107 19.52 -5.38 1.55
C PRO A 107 19.59 -5.96 0.14
N ASP A 108 20.80 -6.31 -0.32
CA ASP A 108 21.03 -6.90 -1.64
C ASP A 108 20.52 -8.34 -1.78
N SER A 109 20.35 -9.04 -0.64
CA SER A 109 19.85 -10.42 -0.64
C SER A 109 18.37 -10.49 -0.27
N LEU A 110 17.63 -11.33 -0.99
CA LEU A 110 16.22 -11.61 -0.69
C LEU A 110 16.04 -12.08 0.76
N LYS A 111 16.94 -12.93 1.27
CA LYS A 111 16.88 -13.43 2.64
C LYS A 111 16.96 -12.29 3.67
N ALA A 112 17.90 -11.36 3.49
CA ALA A 112 18.05 -10.22 4.38
C ALA A 112 16.87 -9.24 4.25
N PHE A 113 16.35 -9.03 3.03
CA PHE A 113 15.15 -8.24 2.82
C PHE A 113 13.92 -8.85 3.52
N MET A 114 13.72 -10.16 3.42
CA MET A 114 12.61 -10.86 4.09
C MET A 114 12.74 -10.78 5.62
N TYR A 115 13.96 -10.86 6.15
CA TYR A 115 14.20 -10.66 7.58
C TYR A 115 13.83 -9.23 8.02
N LEU A 116 14.23 -8.22 7.26
CA LEU A 116 13.91 -6.82 7.52
C LEU A 116 12.39 -6.56 7.41
N LEU A 117 11.74 -7.11 6.39
CA LEU A 117 10.30 -7.03 6.18
C LEU A 117 9.56 -7.65 7.37
N GLY A 118 9.94 -8.86 7.78
CA GLY A 118 9.36 -9.53 8.94
C GLY A 118 9.59 -8.77 10.25
N GLY A 119 10.74 -8.11 10.38
CA GLY A 119 11.07 -7.27 11.53
C GLY A 119 10.20 -6.01 11.65
N TYR A 120 9.66 -5.47 10.55
CA TYR A 120 8.78 -4.30 10.61
C TYR A 120 7.29 -4.65 10.55
N PHE A 121 6.92 -5.68 9.78
CA PHE A 121 5.53 -5.99 9.42
C PHE A 121 5.04 -7.33 10.01
N GLY A 122 5.90 -8.07 10.70
CA GLY A 122 5.60 -9.41 11.18
C GLY A 122 5.50 -10.43 10.03
N THR A 123 4.96 -11.62 10.34
CA THR A 123 4.81 -12.73 9.38
C THR A 123 3.46 -12.76 8.67
N ASN A 124 2.51 -11.94 9.12
CA ASN A 124 1.13 -11.95 8.63
C ASN A 124 0.95 -11.05 7.41
N ILE A 125 1.67 -11.34 6.32
CA ILE A 125 1.65 -10.58 5.07
C ILE A 125 1.06 -11.47 3.96
N TYR A 126 0.01 -10.99 3.32
CA TYR A 126 -0.76 -11.71 2.31
C TYR A 126 -0.78 -10.92 1.00
N ASP A 127 -0.22 -11.49 -0.06
CA ASP A 127 -0.37 -10.96 -1.42
C ASP A 127 -1.49 -11.71 -2.14
N ILE A 128 -2.61 -11.05 -2.37
CA ILE A 128 -3.79 -11.63 -3.01
C ILE A 128 -3.45 -12.21 -4.39
N LYS A 129 -2.60 -11.53 -5.17
CA LYS A 129 -2.20 -12.01 -6.51
C LYS A 129 -1.42 -13.30 -6.41
N HIS A 130 -0.55 -13.41 -5.40
CA HIS A 130 0.16 -14.65 -5.11
C HIS A 130 -0.81 -15.75 -4.66
N LEU A 131 -1.68 -15.47 -3.69
CA LEU A 131 -2.64 -16.45 -3.16
C LEU A 131 -3.55 -17.01 -4.25
N VAL A 132 -4.07 -16.15 -5.13
CA VAL A 132 -4.95 -16.56 -6.24
C VAL A 132 -4.20 -17.36 -7.30
N LYS A 133 -2.93 -17.02 -7.58
CA LYS A 133 -2.10 -17.79 -8.53
C LYS A 133 -1.91 -19.25 -8.10
N TYR A 134 -1.84 -19.49 -6.79
CA TYR A 134 -1.61 -20.82 -6.21
C TYR A 134 -2.88 -21.44 -5.61
N SER A 135 -4.06 -20.86 -5.86
CA SER A 135 -5.33 -21.49 -5.49
C SER A 135 -5.75 -22.50 -6.57
N GLU A 136 -6.47 -23.54 -6.19
CA GLU A 136 -6.98 -24.56 -7.13
C GLU A 136 -8.18 -24.08 -7.96
N VAL A 137 -8.40 -22.76 -8.07
CA VAL A 137 -9.58 -22.20 -8.74
C VAL A 137 -9.29 -22.05 -10.24
N PRO A 138 -9.87 -22.90 -11.12
CA PRO A 138 -9.44 -23.05 -12.52
C PRO A 138 -9.71 -21.82 -13.40
N GLU A 139 -10.59 -20.91 -12.98
CA GLU A 139 -10.99 -19.73 -13.76
C GLU A 139 -9.98 -18.57 -13.68
N PHE A 140 -9.01 -18.60 -12.76
CA PHE A 140 -7.99 -17.55 -12.66
C PHE A 140 -6.82 -17.70 -13.64
N VAL A 141 -6.81 -18.72 -14.49
CA VAL A 141 -5.64 -19.13 -15.30
C VAL A 141 -5.20 -18.10 -16.36
N CYS A 142 -6.00 -17.07 -16.68
CA CYS A 142 -5.68 -16.17 -17.80
C CYS A 142 -5.58 -14.67 -17.47
N ARG A 143 -6.14 -14.16 -16.35
CA ARG A 143 -6.08 -12.72 -15.99
C ARG A 143 -6.04 -12.52 -14.48
N TYR A 144 -4.86 -12.12 -13.98
CA TYR A 144 -4.61 -11.83 -12.55
C TYR A 144 -4.54 -10.32 -12.28
N ASP A 145 -5.56 -9.57 -12.70
CA ASP A 145 -5.71 -8.16 -12.35
C ASP A 145 -6.82 -7.97 -11.30
N LEU A 146 -6.76 -6.85 -10.58
CA LEU A 146 -7.68 -6.56 -9.48
C LEU A 146 -9.11 -6.36 -9.98
N ASP A 147 -9.29 -5.81 -11.18
CA ASP A 147 -10.61 -5.50 -11.75
C ASP A 147 -11.35 -6.78 -12.16
N HIS A 148 -10.62 -7.76 -12.67
CA HIS A 148 -11.14 -9.08 -12.96
C HIS A 148 -11.61 -9.79 -11.68
N MET A 149 -10.82 -9.72 -10.60
CA MET A 149 -11.23 -10.29 -9.30
C MET A 149 -12.46 -9.60 -8.72
N VAL A 150 -12.53 -8.27 -8.77
CA VAL A 150 -13.72 -7.50 -8.34
C VAL A 150 -14.96 -7.94 -9.12
N THR A 151 -14.83 -8.12 -10.44
CA THR A 151 -15.91 -8.59 -11.30
C THR A 151 -16.33 -10.02 -10.97
N PHE A 152 -15.35 -10.93 -10.82
CA PHE A 152 -15.57 -12.34 -10.54
C PHE A 152 -16.31 -12.56 -9.21
N TYR A 153 -15.86 -11.90 -8.15
CA TYR A 153 -16.48 -11.97 -6.82
C TYR A 153 -17.71 -11.05 -6.68
N ARG A 154 -18.12 -10.36 -7.74
CA ARG A 154 -19.27 -9.42 -7.76
C ARG A 154 -19.16 -8.36 -6.66
N LEU A 155 -17.96 -7.85 -6.43
CA LEU A 155 -17.69 -6.82 -5.43
C LEU A 155 -18.08 -5.45 -5.96
N GLY A 156 -18.80 -4.66 -5.15
CA GLY A 156 -19.04 -3.24 -5.42
C GLY A 156 -17.80 -2.40 -5.13
N ARG A 157 -17.69 -1.22 -5.77
CA ARG A 157 -16.74 -0.18 -5.36
C ARG A 157 -17.48 0.90 -4.58
N GLU A 158 -17.14 1.05 -3.32
CA GLU A 158 -17.59 2.20 -2.53
C GLU A 158 -16.55 3.32 -2.67
N THR A 159 -16.95 4.44 -3.27
CA THR A 159 -16.10 5.63 -3.38
C THR A 159 -16.47 6.61 -2.28
N GLY A 160 -15.61 6.76 -1.28
CA GLY A 160 -15.70 7.87 -0.33
C GLY A 160 -15.20 9.16 -0.98
N SER A 161 -15.91 10.27 -0.78
CA SER A 161 -15.39 11.60 -1.07
C SER A 161 -14.34 11.98 -0.02
N CYS A 162 -13.12 12.32 -0.42
CA CYS A 162 -12.19 13.04 0.45
C CYS A 162 -12.85 14.37 0.83
N GLN A 163 -13.20 14.55 2.10
CA GLN A 163 -13.49 15.87 2.67
C GLN A 163 -12.18 16.51 3.15
#